data_AF-M9WHM8-F1
#
_entry.id   AF-M9WHM8-F1
#
_cell.length_a   1.000
_cell.length_b   1.000
_cell.length_c   1.000
_cell.angle_alpha   90.00
_cell.angle_beta   90.00
_cell.angle_gamma   90.00
#
_symmetry.space_group_name_H-M   'P 1'
#
loop_
_entity.id
_entity.type
_entity.pdbx_description
1 polymer ?
#
loop_
_entity_poly.entity_id
_entity_poly.type
_entity_poly.pdbx_seq_one_letter_code
_entity_poly.pdbx_strand_id
1 'polypeptide(L)'
;SYVCKTGLGDVLTGAAASIADYNGVPKVSHIKDKLIEMTHLNETIYAAGIASSYQAHKMGSGVWLNDDVLANVCKHNVTRFPYELARLAQDIAGGIMVTLPSEAEFRNPETGPLLKKYLKGKKGVDVENRM
;
A
#
# COMPACT_ATOMS: atom_id res chain seq x y z
N SER A 1 -0.79 6.93 -19.22
CA SER A 1 -1.39 7.12 -17.89
C SER A 1 -0.63 6.28 -16.86
N TYR A 2 -0.19 6.87 -15.75
CA TYR A 2 0.51 6.18 -14.65
C TYR A 2 -0.43 5.88 -13.46
N VAL A 3 -1.73 6.05 -13.66
CA VAL A 3 -2.78 5.86 -12.66
C VAL A 3 -2.85 4.42 -12.17
N CYS A 4 -2.37 3.43 -12.93
CA CYS A 4 -2.32 2.04 -12.47
C CYS A 4 -1.58 1.85 -11.14
N LYS A 5 -0.66 2.76 -10.78
CA LYS A 5 0.05 2.71 -9.50
C LYS A 5 -0.83 3.06 -8.31
N THR A 6 -1.94 3.74 -8.53
CA THR A 6 -2.88 4.02 -7.44
C THR A 6 -3.62 2.77 -6.99
N GLY A 7 -3.95 1.86 -7.92
CA GLY A 7 -4.47 0.54 -7.57
C GLY A 7 -3.50 -0.30 -6.72
N LEU A 8 -2.18 -0.18 -6.96
CA LEU A 8 -1.17 -0.80 -6.07
C LEU A 8 -1.10 -0.10 -4.71
N GLY A 9 -1.29 1.23 -4.68
CA GLY A 9 -1.40 2.00 -3.44
C GLY A 9 -2.60 1.58 -2.60
N ASP A 10 -3.73 1.24 -3.22
CA ASP A 10 -4.92 0.74 -2.52
C ASP A 10 -4.65 -0.62 -1.85
N VAL A 11 -4.03 -1.55 -2.60
CA VAL A 11 -3.62 -2.86 -2.06
C VAL A 11 -2.65 -2.69 -0.89
N LEU A 12 -1.64 -1.82 -1.02
CA LEU A 12 -0.65 -1.59 0.02
C LEU A 12 -1.27 -0.93 1.26
N THR A 13 -2.18 0.02 1.08
CA THR A 13 -2.93 0.66 2.18
C THR A 13 -3.82 -0.35 2.90
N GLY A 14 -4.48 -1.24 2.15
CA GLY A 14 -5.26 -2.35 2.70
C GLY A 14 -4.41 -3.35 3.49
N ALA A 15 -3.20 -3.67 3.01
CA ALA A 15 -2.25 -4.52 3.73
C ALA A 15 -1.79 -3.85 5.05
N ALA A 16 -1.45 -2.57 5.02
CA ALA A 16 -1.09 -1.79 6.21
C ALA A 16 -2.23 -1.72 7.24
N ALA A 17 -3.47 -1.52 6.79
CA ALA A 17 -4.65 -1.55 7.67
C ALA A 17 -4.89 -2.95 8.27
N SER A 18 -4.73 -4.00 7.47
CA SER A 18 -4.90 -5.40 7.90
C SER A 18 -3.88 -5.78 8.99
N ILE A 19 -2.60 -5.50 8.77
CA ILE A 19 -1.56 -5.81 9.77
C ILE A 19 -1.72 -4.99 11.05
N ALA A 20 -2.23 -3.76 10.98
CA ALA A 20 -2.58 -2.97 12.17
C ALA A 20 -3.71 -3.61 13.00
N ASP A 21 -4.75 -4.16 12.35
CA ASP A 21 -5.80 -4.92 13.06
C ASP A 21 -5.26 -6.24 13.64
N TYR A 22 -4.43 -6.96 12.89
CA TYR A 22 -3.79 -8.17 13.37
C TYR A 22 -2.87 -7.90 14.58
N ASN A 23 -2.21 -6.75 14.62
CA ASN A 23 -1.43 -6.28 15.76
C ASN A 23 -2.29 -5.71 16.91
N GLY A 24 -3.61 -5.56 16.72
CA GLY A 24 -4.55 -5.13 17.75
C GLY A 24 -4.63 -3.64 18.00
N VAL A 25 -4.06 -2.81 17.11
CA VAL A 25 -4.03 -1.35 17.22
C VAL A 25 -4.70 -0.61 16.04
N PRO A 26 -5.81 -1.09 15.44
CA PRO A 26 -6.34 -0.53 14.19
C PRO A 26 -6.87 0.90 14.32
N LYS A 27 -7.09 1.40 15.55
CA LYS A 27 -7.75 2.69 15.82
C LYS A 27 -6.86 3.72 16.51
N VAL A 28 -5.59 3.40 16.78
CA VAL A 28 -4.68 4.37 17.41
C VAL A 28 -4.41 5.53 16.45
N SER A 29 -4.35 6.75 16.98
CA SER A 29 -4.41 7.97 16.16
C SER A 29 -3.31 8.04 15.10
N HIS A 30 -2.06 7.71 15.46
CA HIS A 30 -0.95 7.79 14.51
C HIS A 30 -1.03 6.75 13.38
N ILE A 31 -1.68 5.60 13.57
CA ILE A 31 -1.88 4.64 12.46
C ILE A 31 -2.95 5.15 11.52
N LYS A 32 -4.07 5.66 12.07
CA LYS A 32 -5.13 6.25 11.24
C LYS A 32 -4.60 7.41 10.41
N ASP A 33 -3.81 8.28 11.01
CA ASP A 33 -3.23 9.44 10.34
C ASP A 33 -2.29 9.04 9.20
N LYS A 34 -1.44 8.02 9.42
CA LYS A 34 -0.58 7.45 8.37
C LYS A 34 -1.39 6.81 7.24
N LEU A 35 -2.47 6.08 7.54
CA LEU A 35 -3.34 5.51 6.51
C LEU A 35 -4.05 6.61 5.71
N ILE A 36 -4.49 7.69 6.37
CA ILE A 36 -5.04 8.87 5.70
C ILE A 36 -4.01 9.50 4.76
N GLU A 37 -2.76 9.65 5.20
CA GLU A 37 -1.69 10.19 4.37
C GLU A 37 -1.40 9.28 3.16
N MET A 38 -1.36 7.96 3.36
CA MET A 38 -1.23 7.00 2.26
C MET A 38 -2.35 7.19 1.23
N THR A 39 -3.62 7.30 1.67
CA THR A 39 -4.75 7.57 0.78
C THR A 39 -4.63 8.93 0.09
N HIS A 40 -4.28 10.00 0.83
CA HIS A 40 -4.15 11.34 0.28
C HIS A 40 -3.12 11.40 -0.86
N LEU A 41 -1.94 10.85 -0.62
CA LEU A 41 -0.87 10.81 -1.62
C LEU A 41 -1.24 9.93 -2.83
N ASN A 42 -1.95 8.82 -2.60
CA ASN A 42 -2.44 7.94 -3.66
C ASN A 42 -3.45 8.64 -4.56
N GLU A 43 -4.45 9.29 -3.96
CA GLU A 43 -5.50 10.03 -4.67
C GLU A 43 -4.95 11.26 -5.39
N THR A 44 -3.86 11.86 -4.89
CA THR A 44 -3.19 12.97 -5.58
C THR A 44 -2.60 12.53 -6.93
N ILE A 45 -2.07 11.31 -7.03
CA ILE A 45 -1.63 10.73 -8.31
C ILE A 45 -2.83 10.46 -9.22
N TYR A 46 -3.89 9.85 -8.66
CA TYR A 46 -5.11 9.51 -9.39
C TYR A 46 -5.72 10.76 -10.03
N ALA A 47 -5.94 11.79 -9.22
CA ALA A 47 -6.53 13.06 -9.62
C ALA A 47 -5.76 13.74 -10.77
N ALA A 48 -4.42 13.82 -10.67
CA ALA A 48 -3.60 14.41 -11.73
C ALA A 48 -3.71 13.62 -13.05
N GLY A 49 -3.76 12.29 -12.98
CA GLY A 49 -3.86 11.44 -14.16
C GLY A 49 -5.22 11.51 -14.85
N ILE A 50 -6.32 11.50 -14.08
CA ILE A 50 -7.67 11.66 -14.66
C ILE A 50 -7.84 13.08 -15.20
N ALA A 51 -7.33 14.11 -14.52
CA ALA A 51 -7.42 15.50 -14.99
C ALA A 51 -6.73 15.67 -16.35
N SER A 52 -5.55 15.08 -16.55
CA SER A 52 -4.88 15.04 -17.86
C SER A 52 -5.77 14.41 -18.94
N SER A 53 -6.46 13.32 -18.62
CA SER A 53 -7.36 12.62 -19.53
C SER A 53 -8.61 13.44 -19.85
N TYR A 54 -9.19 14.13 -18.86
CA TYR A 54 -10.35 14.99 -19.03
C TYR A 54 -10.04 16.24 -19.86
N GLN A 55 -8.80 16.74 -19.83
CA GLN A 55 -8.33 17.88 -20.63
C GLN A 55 -7.80 17.48 -22.01
N ALA A 56 -8.16 16.29 -22.49
CA ALA A 56 -7.73 15.82 -23.80
C ALA A 56 -8.24 16.70 -24.94
N HIS A 57 -7.50 16.73 -26.05
CA HIS A 57 -7.88 17.41 -27.29
C HIS A 57 -7.75 16.46 -28.49
N LYS A 58 -8.52 16.74 -29.54
CA LYS A 58 -8.55 15.91 -30.76
C LYS A 58 -7.43 16.32 -31.72
N MET A 59 -6.67 15.35 -32.19
CA MET A 59 -5.58 15.52 -33.16
C MET A 59 -6.10 15.48 -34.61
N GLY A 60 -5.25 15.82 -35.58
CA GLY A 60 -5.59 15.77 -37.01
C GLY A 60 -6.01 14.38 -37.52
N SER A 61 -5.49 13.30 -36.93
CA SER A 61 -5.90 11.92 -37.23
C SER A 61 -7.23 11.50 -36.60
N GLY A 62 -7.80 12.34 -35.72
CA GLY A 62 -9.03 12.07 -34.99
C GLY A 62 -8.86 11.35 -33.65
N VAL A 63 -7.64 10.90 -33.30
CA VAL A 63 -7.34 10.40 -31.95
C VAL A 63 -7.38 11.54 -30.93
N TRP A 64 -7.77 11.22 -29.69
CA TRP A 64 -7.70 12.15 -28.57
C TRP A 64 -6.40 11.96 -27.80
N LEU A 65 -5.65 13.05 -27.63
CA LEU A 65 -4.43 13.09 -26.84
C LEU A 65 -4.72 13.82 -25.52
N ASN A 66 -4.33 13.23 -24.40
CA ASN A 66 -4.45 13.84 -23.07
C ASN A 66 -3.55 15.09 -22.92
N ASP A 67 -3.80 15.91 -21.91
CA ASP A 67 -2.95 17.09 -21.65
C ASP A 67 -1.54 16.67 -21.16
N ASP A 68 -0.50 17.11 -21.87
CA ASP A 68 0.88 16.72 -21.63
C ASP A 68 1.47 17.32 -20.34
N VAL A 69 1.08 18.55 -19.98
CA VAL A 69 1.60 19.22 -18.77
C VAL A 69 1.07 18.49 -17.54
N LEU A 70 -0.22 18.16 -17.49
CA LEU A 70 -0.83 17.39 -16.42
C LEU A 70 -0.31 15.95 -16.38
N ALA A 71 -0.02 15.34 -17.52
CA ALA A 71 0.61 14.03 -17.58
C ALA A 71 2.01 14.03 -16.92
N ASN A 72 2.80 15.07 -17.17
CA ASN A 72 4.11 15.25 -16.54
C ASN A 72 4.00 15.47 -15.03
N VAL A 73 3.03 16.27 -14.57
CA VAL A 73 2.75 16.45 -13.14
C VAL A 73 2.38 15.11 -12.49
N CYS A 74 1.47 14.34 -13.10
CA CYS A 74 1.08 13.01 -12.62
C CYS A 74 2.32 12.10 -12.50
N LYS A 75 3.14 12.02 -13.56
CA LYS A 75 4.34 11.19 -13.55
C LYS A 75 5.34 11.62 -12.48
N HIS A 76 5.54 12.93 -12.29
CA HIS A 76 6.49 13.43 -11.29
C HIS A 76 6.05 13.15 -9.86
N ASN A 77 4.74 13.14 -9.59
CA ASN A 77 4.22 12.66 -8.30
C ASN A 77 4.46 11.15 -8.13
N VAL A 78 4.27 10.36 -9.20
CA VAL A 78 4.53 8.91 -9.19
C VAL A 78 6.00 8.56 -8.93
N THR A 79 6.97 9.44 -9.23
CA THR A 79 8.38 9.17 -8.88
C THR A 79 8.68 9.37 -7.39
N ARG A 80 7.75 9.95 -6.62
CA ARG A 80 7.95 10.36 -5.23
C ARG A 80 7.06 9.58 -4.27
N PHE A 81 5.75 9.70 -4.42
CA PHE A 81 4.79 9.25 -3.40
C PHE A 81 4.78 7.74 -3.15
N PRO A 82 4.99 6.85 -4.15
CA PRO A 82 5.05 5.42 -3.88
C PRO A 82 6.13 5.03 -2.86
N TYR A 83 7.24 5.77 -2.80
CA TYR A 83 8.28 5.53 -1.81
C TYR A 83 7.82 5.89 -0.39
N GLU A 84 7.05 6.96 -0.24
CA GLU A 84 6.49 7.35 1.06
C GLU A 84 5.37 6.39 1.50
N LEU A 85 4.49 5.96 0.59
CA LEU A 85 3.51 4.91 0.87
C LEU A 85 4.19 3.62 1.37
N ALA A 86 5.26 3.20 0.70
CA ALA A 86 6.04 2.04 1.12
C ALA A 86 6.65 2.26 2.52
N ARG A 87 7.25 3.43 2.77
CA ARG A 87 7.84 3.76 4.08
C ARG A 87 6.80 3.70 5.21
N LEU A 88 5.62 4.27 5.00
CA LEU A 88 4.52 4.26 5.97
C LEU A 88 3.96 2.85 6.20
N ALA A 89 3.84 2.05 5.15
CA ALA A 89 3.40 0.66 5.27
C ALA A 89 4.37 -0.18 6.12
N GLN A 90 5.69 0.01 5.95
CA GLN A 90 6.71 -0.68 6.77
C GLN A 90 6.64 -0.26 8.24
N ASP A 91 6.45 1.03 8.50
CA ASP A 91 6.27 1.58 9.85
C ASP A 91 5.06 0.94 10.56
N ILE A 92 3.92 0.84 9.85
CA ILE A 92 2.70 0.22 10.39
C ILE A 92 2.85 -1.30 10.59
N ALA A 93 3.53 -1.99 9.67
CA ALA A 93 3.74 -3.44 9.75
C ALA A 93 4.66 -3.85 10.91
N GLY A 94 5.69 -3.04 11.18
CA GLY A 94 6.71 -3.29 12.18
C GLY A 94 7.79 -4.27 11.72
N GLY A 95 8.74 -4.55 12.62
CA GLY A 95 9.98 -5.26 12.27
C GLY A 95 9.80 -6.68 11.75
N ILE A 96 8.68 -7.35 12.06
CA ILE A 96 8.44 -8.72 11.60
C ILE A 96 8.40 -8.83 10.07
N MET A 97 8.03 -7.76 9.37
CA MET A 97 7.99 -7.74 7.90
C MET A 97 9.36 -8.05 7.25
N VAL A 98 10.48 -7.79 7.94
CA VAL A 98 11.84 -8.11 7.46
C VAL A 98 12.54 -9.19 8.28
N THR A 99 11.91 -9.73 9.33
CA THR A 99 12.51 -10.75 10.21
C THR A 99 11.65 -12.01 10.34
N LEU A 100 10.60 -12.13 9.55
CA LEU A 100 9.72 -13.29 9.59
C LEU A 100 10.48 -14.57 9.18
N PRO A 101 10.41 -15.65 9.99
CA PRO A 101 10.95 -16.95 9.60
C PRO A 101 10.28 -17.49 8.33
N SER A 102 10.94 -18.38 7.59
CA SER A 102 10.38 -18.87 6.34
C SER A 102 9.18 -19.79 6.59
N GLU A 103 8.39 -20.00 5.54
CA GLU A 103 7.30 -20.98 5.59
C GLU A 103 7.82 -22.38 5.93
N ALA A 104 9.05 -22.74 5.53
CA ALA A 104 9.63 -24.04 5.85
C ALA A 104 9.77 -24.24 7.37
N GLU A 105 10.19 -23.22 8.12
CA GLU A 105 10.18 -23.27 9.59
C GLU A 105 8.75 -23.31 10.15
N PHE A 106 7.80 -22.60 9.54
CA PHE A 106 6.41 -22.61 9.98
C PHE A 106 5.72 -23.97 9.83
N ARG A 107 6.08 -24.74 8.79
CA ARG A 107 5.59 -26.10 8.54
C ARG A 107 6.40 -27.18 9.25
N ASN A 108 7.57 -26.86 9.79
CA ASN A 108 8.43 -27.81 10.50
C ASN A 108 7.75 -28.32 11.80
N PRO A 109 7.76 -29.64 12.10
CA PRO A 109 7.10 -30.20 13.29
C PRO A 109 7.66 -29.70 14.63
N GLU A 110 8.92 -29.29 14.67
CA GLU A 110 9.62 -28.79 15.87
C GLU A 110 9.43 -27.27 16.04
N THR A 111 9.76 -26.47 15.02
CA THR A 111 9.71 -25.01 15.12
C THR A 111 8.32 -24.41 14.84
N GLY A 112 7.50 -25.05 14.01
CA GLY A 112 6.15 -24.59 13.65
C GLY A 112 5.22 -24.36 14.85
N PRO A 113 5.11 -25.29 15.82
CA PRO A 113 4.34 -25.07 17.04
C PRO A 113 4.84 -23.88 17.88
N LEU A 114 6.16 -23.62 17.88
CA LEU A 114 6.76 -22.47 18.57
C LEU A 114 6.38 -21.16 17.88
N LEU A 115 6.48 -21.11 16.55
CA LEU A 115 6.08 -19.93 15.75
C LEU A 115 4.59 -19.61 15.93
N LYS A 116 3.72 -20.63 15.86
CA LYS A 116 2.28 -20.47 16.15
C LYS A 116 1.98 -20.00 17.57
N LYS A 117 2.87 -20.25 18.53
CA LYS A 117 2.76 -19.77 19.91
C LYS A 117 3.21 -18.31 20.04
N TYR A 118 4.37 -17.95 19.49
CA TYR A 118 5.05 -16.67 19.76
C TYR A 118 4.75 -15.56 18.74
N LEU A 119 4.34 -15.89 17.51
CA LEU A 119 3.98 -14.90 16.48
C LEU A 119 2.50 -14.48 16.50
N LYS A 120 1.78 -14.81 17.59
CA LYS A 120 0.38 -14.43 17.77
C LYS A 120 0.21 -12.92 17.77
N GLY A 121 -0.79 -12.45 17.02
CA GLY A 121 -1.31 -11.08 17.13
C GLY A 121 -2.42 -10.97 18.18
N LYS A 122 -3.38 -10.09 17.93
CA LYS A 122 -4.63 -9.97 18.68
C LYS A 122 -5.36 -11.32 18.76
N LYS A 123 -6.07 -11.54 19.88
CA LYS A 123 -6.89 -12.76 20.07
C LYS A 123 -7.86 -12.96 18.90
N GLY A 124 -7.88 -14.18 18.36
CA GLY A 124 -8.77 -14.58 17.26
C GLY A 124 -8.15 -14.46 15.87
N VAL A 125 -6.94 -13.91 15.76
CA VAL A 125 -6.19 -13.84 14.49
C VAL A 125 -5.39 -15.12 14.30
N ASP A 126 -5.53 -15.76 13.13
CA ASP A 126 -4.66 -16.86 12.72
C ASP A 126 -3.23 -16.34 12.50
N VAL A 127 -2.24 -17.06 13.02
CA VAL A 127 -0.83 -16.71 12.83
C VAL A 127 -0.46 -16.78 11.35
N GLU A 128 -1.00 -17.74 10.60
CA GLU A 128 -0.72 -17.90 9.18
C GLU A 128 -1.23 -16.71 8.36
N ASN A 129 -2.36 -16.10 8.74
CA ASN A 129 -2.86 -14.89 8.07
C ASN A 129 -2.06 -13.64 8.41
N ARG A 130 -1.37 -13.62 9.56
CA ARG A 130 -0.52 -12.49 10.00
C ARG A 130 0.88 -12.54 9.39
N MET A 131 1.31 -13.72 8.94
CA MET A 131 2.54 -13.96 8.19
C MET A 131 2.37 -13.51 6.74
#